data_AF-A0A2J8GHQ0-F1
#
_entry.id   AF-A0A2J8GHQ0-F1
#
_cell.length_a   1.000
_cell.length_b   1.000
_cell.length_c   1.000
_cell.angle_alpha   90.00
_cell.angle_beta   90.00
_cell.angle_gamma   90.00
#
_symmetry.space_group_name_H-M   'P 1'
#
loop_
_entity.id
_entity.type
_entity.pdbx_description
1 polymer ?
#
loop_
_entity_poly.entity_id
_entity_poly.type
_entity_poly.pdbx_seq_one_letter_code
_entity_poly.pdbx_strand_id
1 'polypeptide(L)'
;MSTPPSRTIYATFGAEAHSGAGPETGHQSGTEFRPDLAVGQASPDSLKRLKDVLNQAYVGVRLVIAGPSADILAARAAAAECGMVEEEMTLLHRVDGHRRVFCAHCRATTSMPEASAHEIGCSGCATVLSVSEHFSRRLAAHLGYAAHAEEAA
;
A
#
# COMPACT_ATOMS: atom_id res chain seq x y z
N MET A 1 -32.78 -13.40 5.24
CA MET A 1 -32.43 -12.69 3.99
C MET A 1 -31.13 -11.97 4.23
N SER A 2 -30.00 -12.48 3.71
CA SER A 2 -28.70 -11.81 3.84
C SER A 2 -28.73 -10.53 3.01
N THR A 3 -28.30 -9.41 3.60
CA THR A 3 -28.04 -8.15 2.89
C THR A 3 -27.14 -8.45 1.68
N PRO A 4 -27.47 -7.95 0.47
CA PRO A 4 -26.58 -8.10 -0.67
C PRO A 4 -25.23 -7.46 -0.31
N PRO A 5 -24.09 -8.11 -0.58
CA PRO A 5 -22.80 -7.51 -0.27
C PRO A 5 -22.65 -6.19 -1.01
N SER A 6 -22.03 -5.22 -0.35
CA SER A 6 -21.69 -3.93 -0.92
C SER A 6 -20.93 -4.12 -2.23
N ARG A 7 -21.35 -3.39 -3.27
CA ARG A 7 -20.63 -3.33 -4.56
C ARG A 7 -19.29 -2.61 -4.46
N THR A 8 -19.00 -2.00 -3.31
CA THR A 8 -17.77 -1.25 -3.05
C THR A 8 -17.14 -1.78 -1.78
N ILE A 9 -15.86 -2.13 -1.88
CA ILE A 9 -14.99 -2.47 -0.75
C ILE A 9 -14.15 -1.24 -0.44
N TYR A 10 -14.14 -0.85 0.83
CA TYR A 10 -13.33 0.26 1.33
C TYR A 10 -12.16 -0.26 2.17
N ALA A 11 -10.94 0.06 1.72
CA ALA A 11 -9.71 -0.24 2.44
C ALA A 11 -9.02 1.07 2.87
N THR A 12 -8.68 1.17 4.14
CA THR A 12 -8.02 2.34 4.73
C THR A 12 -6.73 1.92 5.44
N PHE A 13 -5.66 2.65 5.15
CA PHE A 13 -4.34 2.48 5.73
C PHE A 13 -3.91 3.76 6.44
N GLY A 14 -3.34 3.61 7.62
CA GLY A 14 -2.82 4.71 8.43
C GLY A 14 -3.22 4.59 9.89
N ALA A 15 -2.43 5.21 10.76
CA ALA A 15 -2.81 5.40 12.16
C ALA A 15 -3.88 6.50 12.27
N GLU A 16 -4.86 6.31 13.14
CA GLU A 16 -5.65 7.41 13.69
C GLU A 16 -4.72 8.30 14.54
N ALA A 17 -3.92 9.15 13.89
CA ALA A 17 -3.03 10.08 14.56
C ALA A 17 -3.48 11.51 14.25
N HIS A 18 -4.56 11.93 14.90
CA HIS A 18 -4.60 13.09 15.80
C HIS A 18 -5.96 13.15 16.52
N SER A 19 -6.01 12.70 17.76
CA SER A 19 -6.86 13.36 18.77
C SER A 19 -6.18 14.67 19.17
N GLY A 20 -6.83 15.80 18.89
CA GLY A 20 -6.44 17.15 19.31
C GLY A 20 -7.57 18.16 19.03
N ALA A 21 -8.28 18.58 20.09
CA ALA A 21 -9.36 19.58 20.14
C ALA A 21 -8.89 21.00 19.73
N GLY A 22 -9.68 21.99 19.26
CA GLY A 22 -11.13 22.26 19.05
C GLY A 22 -11.26 23.65 18.33
N PRO A 23 -12.37 24.46 18.38
CA PRO A 23 -13.76 24.22 18.78
C PRO A 23 -14.80 24.38 17.62
N GLU A 24 -16.05 24.08 17.99
CA GLU A 24 -17.30 23.91 17.25
C GLU A 24 -17.80 25.01 16.26
N THR A 25 -18.48 24.59 15.18
CA THR A 25 -19.95 24.73 14.99
C THR A 25 -20.40 24.22 13.60
N GLY A 26 -21.49 23.43 13.55
CA GLY A 26 -22.26 23.16 12.31
C GLY A 26 -22.64 21.70 12.04
N HIS A 27 -23.83 21.32 12.51
CA HIS A 27 -24.65 20.13 12.18
C HIS A 27 -24.67 19.84 10.63
N GLN A 28 -24.81 18.64 10.04
CA GLN A 28 -25.65 17.48 10.37
C GLN A 28 -25.25 16.21 9.54
N SER A 29 -25.53 15.02 10.11
CA SER A 29 -25.68 13.69 9.49
C SER A 29 -24.49 13.03 8.78
N GLY A 30 -23.51 12.56 9.54
CA GLY A 30 -22.53 11.59 9.04
C GLY A 30 -23.06 10.16 9.19
N THR A 31 -23.45 9.51 8.10
CA THR A 31 -23.50 8.04 8.06
C THR A 31 -22.09 7.56 8.41
N GLU A 32 -21.95 6.86 9.53
CA GLU A 32 -20.66 6.38 10.03
C GLU A 32 -19.99 5.52 8.93
N PHE A 33 -18.93 6.04 8.31
CA PHE A 33 -18.21 5.35 7.26
C PHE A 33 -17.42 4.20 7.89
N ARG A 34 -17.92 2.97 7.73
CA ARG A 34 -17.26 1.76 8.24
C ARG A 34 -16.53 1.08 7.09
N PRO A 35 -15.20 1.20 6.99
CA PRO A 35 -14.46 0.50 5.96
C PRO A 35 -14.49 -1.01 6.21
N ASP A 36 -14.51 -1.79 5.13
CA ASP A 36 -14.40 -3.25 5.18
C ASP A 36 -13.03 -3.68 5.73
N LEU A 37 -12.00 -2.86 5.50
CA LEU A 37 -10.65 -3.02 6.04
C LEU A 37 -10.10 -1.68 6.55
N ALA A 38 -9.82 -1.60 7.85
CA ALA A 38 -9.05 -0.52 8.47
C ALA A 38 -7.84 -1.11 9.19
N VAL A 39 -6.63 -0.72 8.78
CA VAL A 39 -5.36 -1.23 9.32
C VAL A 39 -4.33 -0.11 9.39
N GLY A 40 -3.35 -0.24 10.29
CA GLY A 40 -2.34 0.80 10.49
C GLY A 40 -1.40 1.02 9.30
N GLN A 41 -0.97 -0.05 8.62
CA GLN A 41 -0.03 -0.01 7.49
C GLN A 41 -0.19 -1.25 6.59
N ALA A 42 0.34 -1.22 5.37
CA ALA A 42 0.33 -2.34 4.44
C ALA A 42 1.39 -3.40 4.77
N SER A 43 1.16 -4.09 5.89
CA SER A 43 1.91 -5.29 6.30
C SER A 43 1.52 -6.53 5.48
N PRO A 44 2.36 -7.59 5.46
CA PRO A 44 2.03 -8.85 4.80
C PRO A 44 0.68 -9.43 5.25
N ASP A 45 0.35 -9.36 6.55
CA ASP A 45 -0.89 -9.87 7.10
C ASP A 45 -2.12 -9.06 6.63
N SER A 46 -2.01 -7.73 6.64
CA SER A 46 -3.09 -6.87 6.13
C SER A 46 -3.32 -7.04 4.63
N LEU A 47 -2.26 -7.23 3.85
CA LEU A 47 -2.36 -7.47 2.41
C LEU A 47 -2.96 -8.85 2.13
N LYS A 48 -2.61 -9.87 2.93
CA LYS A 48 -3.27 -11.17 2.86
C LYS A 48 -4.76 -11.05 3.16
N ARG A 49 -5.15 -10.32 4.21
CA ARG A 49 -6.55 -10.10 4.55
C ARG A 49 -7.32 -9.39 3.44
N LEU A 50 -6.72 -8.39 2.80
CA LEU A 50 -7.31 -7.72 1.63
C LEU A 50 -7.59 -8.72 0.50
N LYS A 51 -6.61 -9.57 0.16
CA LYS A 51 -6.77 -10.62 -0.85
C LYS A 51 -7.88 -11.61 -0.49
N ASP A 52 -7.96 -12.02 0.77
CA ASP A 52 -9.00 -12.92 1.25
C ASP A 52 -10.42 -12.31 1.09
N VAL A 53 -10.58 -11.00 1.30
CA VAL A 53 -11.84 -10.28 1.05
C VAL A 53 -12.16 -10.21 -0.44
N LEU A 54 -11.17 -9.86 -1.28
CA LEU A 54 -11.35 -9.74 -2.74
C LEU A 54 -11.70 -11.09 -3.38
N ASN A 55 -11.08 -12.19 -2.95
CA ASN A 55 -11.35 -13.54 -3.47
C ASN A 55 -12.77 -14.04 -3.15
N GLN A 56 -13.44 -13.45 -2.16
CA GLN A 56 -14.83 -13.76 -1.81
C GLN A 56 -15.84 -12.80 -2.47
N ALA A 57 -15.34 -11.75 -3.14
CA ALA A 57 -16.19 -10.77 -3.80
C ALA A 57 -16.74 -11.29 -5.14
N TYR A 58 -17.88 -10.72 -5.54
CA TYR A 58 -18.49 -11.01 -6.83
C TYR A 58 -17.90 -10.12 -7.93
N VAL A 59 -18.01 -10.57 -9.18
CA VAL A 59 -17.63 -9.77 -10.36
C VAL A 59 -18.35 -8.42 -10.35
N GLY A 60 -17.62 -7.33 -10.64
CA GLY A 60 -18.14 -5.97 -10.67
C GLY A 60 -18.05 -5.22 -9.32
N VAL A 61 -17.25 -5.73 -8.37
CA VAL A 61 -16.88 -5.00 -7.16
C VAL A 61 -15.91 -3.87 -7.48
N ARG A 62 -16.04 -2.74 -6.78
CA ARG A 62 -15.09 -1.62 -6.83
C ARG A 62 -14.29 -1.55 -5.55
N LEU A 63 -13.01 -1.25 -5.64
CA LEU A 63 -12.12 -1.09 -4.50
C LEU A 63 -11.75 0.38 -4.35
N VAL A 64 -12.03 0.95 -3.18
CA VAL A 64 -11.57 2.29 -2.81
C VAL A 64 -10.50 2.16 -1.74
N ILE A 65 -9.31 2.69 -2.01
CA ILE A 65 -8.16 2.60 -1.10
C ILE A 65 -7.74 4.00 -0.68
N ALA A 66 -7.64 4.24 0.62
CA ALA A 66 -7.14 5.51 1.17
C ALA A 66 -5.99 5.27 2.15
N GLY A 67 -5.03 6.20 2.19
CA GLY A 67 -3.85 6.10 3.05
C GLY A 67 -2.57 6.71 2.46
N PRO A 68 -1.41 6.46 3.08
CA PRO A 68 -0.10 6.79 2.50
C PRO A 68 0.07 6.11 1.13
N SER A 69 0.75 6.78 0.20
CA SER A 69 1.02 6.27 -1.16
C SER A 69 1.76 4.95 -1.12
N ALA A 70 2.75 4.76 -0.25
CA ALA A 70 3.43 3.47 -0.12
C ALA A 70 2.46 2.32 0.20
N ASP A 71 1.50 2.54 1.12
CA ASP A 71 0.51 1.55 1.53
C ASP A 71 -0.55 1.32 0.45
N ILE A 72 -1.05 2.40 -0.16
CA ILE A 72 -2.02 2.34 -1.26
C ILE A 72 -1.45 1.57 -2.44
N LEU A 73 -0.20 1.85 -2.83
CA LEU A 73 0.44 1.17 -3.95
C LEU A 73 0.63 -0.31 -3.62
N ALA A 74 1.02 -0.64 -2.37
CA ALA A 74 1.11 -2.03 -1.91
C ALA A 74 -0.24 -2.76 -2.01
N ALA A 75 -1.31 -2.13 -1.54
CA ALA A 75 -2.67 -2.68 -1.57
C ALA A 75 -3.18 -2.84 -3.00
N ARG A 76 -2.91 -1.87 -3.87
CA ARG A 76 -3.20 -1.93 -5.31
C ARG A 76 -2.48 -3.11 -5.98
N ALA A 77 -1.19 -3.31 -5.70
CA ALA A 77 -0.45 -4.44 -6.23
C ALA A 77 -1.07 -5.78 -5.77
N ALA A 78 -1.42 -5.89 -4.48
CA ALA A 78 -2.11 -7.07 -3.96
C ALA A 78 -3.49 -7.30 -4.59
N ALA A 79 -4.27 -6.24 -4.86
CA ALA A 79 -5.56 -6.34 -5.54
C ALA A 79 -5.42 -6.76 -7.00
N ALA A 80 -4.39 -6.26 -7.70
CA ALA A 80 -4.09 -6.67 -9.08
C ALA A 80 -3.70 -8.16 -9.16
N GLU A 81 -3.04 -8.71 -8.14
CA GLU A 81 -2.78 -10.16 -8.05
C GLU A 81 -4.07 -10.99 -7.90
N CYS A 82 -5.15 -10.39 -7.39
CA CYS A 82 -6.50 -10.99 -7.37
C CYS A 82 -7.29 -10.76 -8.69
N GLY A 83 -6.67 -10.16 -9.71
CA GLY A 83 -7.28 -9.94 -11.02
C GLY A 83 -8.03 -8.62 -11.19
N MET A 84 -8.00 -7.71 -10.20
CA MET A 84 -8.61 -6.40 -10.34
C MET A 84 -7.87 -5.54 -11.37
N VAL A 85 -8.62 -4.79 -12.18
CA VAL A 85 -8.07 -3.80 -13.12
C VAL A 85 -8.08 -2.38 -12.53
N GLU A 86 -7.35 -1.46 -13.15
CA GLU A 86 -7.22 -0.08 -12.63
C GLU A 86 -8.56 0.65 -12.55
N GLU A 87 -9.43 0.42 -13.53
CA GLU A 87 -10.75 1.04 -13.63
C GLU A 87 -11.71 0.57 -12.52
N GLU A 88 -11.38 -0.52 -11.82
CA GLU A 88 -12.11 -1.01 -10.66
C GLU A 88 -11.57 -0.44 -9.34
N MET A 89 -10.45 0.30 -9.39
CA MET A 89 -9.76 0.82 -8.22
C MET A 89 -9.77 2.36 -8.18
N THR A 90 -10.19 2.91 -7.04
CA THR A 90 -10.07 4.34 -6.74
C THR A 90 -9.04 4.53 -5.63
N LEU A 91 -7.97 5.28 -5.91
CA LEU A 91 -6.88 5.53 -4.97
C LEU A 91 -6.97 6.95 -4.43
N LEU A 92 -7.09 7.08 -3.12
CA LEU A 92 -7.16 8.35 -2.40
C LEU A 92 -5.84 8.55 -1.66
N HIS A 93 -4.81 8.93 -2.40
CA HIS A 93 -3.44 9.00 -1.89
C HIS A 93 -3.13 10.29 -1.13
N ARG A 94 -2.36 10.13 -0.05
CA ARG A 94 -1.60 11.21 0.58
C ARG A 94 -0.14 11.03 0.23
N VAL A 95 0.50 12.10 -0.26
CA VAL A 95 1.95 12.10 -0.51
C VAL A 95 2.66 11.83 0.81
N ASP A 96 3.31 10.69 0.92
CA ASP A 96 4.26 10.32 1.94
C ASP A 96 5.64 10.41 1.30
N GLY A 97 6.57 11.13 1.94
CA GLY A 97 7.93 11.34 1.43
C GLY A 97 8.80 10.09 1.51
N HIS A 98 8.26 8.92 1.21
CA HIS A 98 8.90 7.61 1.26
C HIS A 98 8.59 6.82 -0.01
N ARG A 99 9.60 6.11 -0.53
CA ARG A 99 9.49 5.13 -1.61
C ARG A 99 9.85 3.73 -1.10
N ARG A 100 9.26 2.70 -1.72
CA ARG A 100 9.54 1.30 -1.42
C ARG A 100 10.58 0.74 -2.39
N VAL A 101 11.54 -0.03 -1.89
CA VAL A 101 12.61 -0.66 -2.66
C VAL A 101 12.54 -2.19 -2.51
N PHE A 102 12.34 -2.90 -3.61
CA PHE A 102 12.30 -4.35 -3.67
C PHE A 102 13.69 -4.93 -3.93
N CYS A 103 14.19 -5.76 -3.02
CA CYS A 103 15.48 -6.41 -3.16
C CYS A 103 15.43 -7.57 -4.16
N ALA A 104 16.20 -7.48 -5.25
CA ALA A 104 16.31 -8.57 -6.23
C ALA A 104 16.87 -9.88 -5.64
N HIS A 105 17.66 -9.79 -4.56
CA HIS A 105 18.29 -10.93 -3.91
C HIS A 105 17.31 -11.68 -2.98
N CYS A 106 16.87 -11.05 -1.90
CA CYS A 106 16.07 -11.73 -0.86
C CYS A 106 14.56 -11.50 -0.99
N ARG A 107 14.11 -10.67 -1.94
CA ARG A 107 12.71 -10.29 -2.16
C ARG A 107 12.06 -9.47 -1.03
N ALA A 108 12.83 -9.07 -0.01
CA ALA A 108 12.35 -8.13 1.00
C ALA A 108 12.12 -6.74 0.40
N THR A 109 11.16 -6.00 0.95
CA THR A 109 10.88 -4.61 0.58
C THR A 109 11.31 -3.69 1.71
N THR A 110 12.17 -2.72 1.39
CA THR A 110 12.68 -1.73 2.36
C THR A 110 12.07 -0.36 2.09
N SER A 111 11.67 0.37 3.14
CA SER A 111 11.19 1.74 3.02
C SER A 111 12.35 2.72 3.05
N MET A 112 12.35 3.70 2.14
CA MET A 112 13.41 4.69 1.94
C MET A 112 12.78 6.08 1.84
N PRO A 113 13.29 7.11 2.54
CA PRO A 113 12.83 8.49 2.32
C PRO A 113 13.10 8.93 0.87
N GLU A 114 12.17 9.65 0.25
CA GLU A 114 12.25 10.06 -1.16
C GLU A 114 13.45 10.97 -1.45
N ALA A 115 13.84 11.81 -0.47
CA ALA A 115 15.00 12.69 -0.55
C ALA A 115 16.36 11.98 -0.32
N SER A 116 16.37 10.67 -0.05
CA SER A 116 17.61 9.93 0.22
C SER A 116 18.36 9.57 -1.07
N ALA A 117 19.66 9.28 -0.93
CA ALA A 117 20.58 8.92 -2.03
C ALA A 117 20.07 7.73 -2.89
N HIS A 118 20.78 7.38 -3.96
CA HIS A 118 20.39 6.23 -4.80
C HIS A 118 20.73 4.87 -4.19
N GLU A 119 21.19 4.81 -2.94
CA GLU A 119 21.58 3.58 -2.25
C GLU A 119 20.89 3.40 -0.90
N ILE A 120 20.56 2.15 -0.54
CA ILE A 120 19.97 1.79 0.75
C ILE A 120 20.39 0.38 1.18
N GLY A 121 20.63 0.18 2.48
CA GLY A 121 20.82 -1.15 3.05
C GLY A 121 19.50 -1.94 3.08
N CYS A 122 19.50 -3.15 2.53
CA CYS A 122 18.33 -4.01 2.54
C CYS A 122 17.94 -4.43 3.97
N SER A 123 16.68 -4.21 4.36
CA SER A 123 16.15 -4.65 5.66
C SER A 123 16.12 -6.18 5.86
N GLY A 124 16.19 -6.97 4.77
CA GLY A 124 16.16 -8.44 4.82
C GLY A 124 17.54 -9.10 4.83
N CYS A 125 18.43 -8.70 3.92
CA CYS A 125 19.74 -9.35 3.75
C CYS A 125 20.94 -8.43 4.05
N ALA A 126 20.70 -7.19 4.50
CA ALA A 126 21.71 -6.18 4.79
C ALA A 126 22.60 -5.73 3.60
N THR A 127 22.47 -6.33 2.42
CA THR A 127 23.18 -5.90 1.21
C THR A 127 22.86 -4.44 0.88
N VAL A 128 23.87 -3.64 0.56
CA VAL A 128 23.70 -2.28 0.03
C VAL A 128 23.15 -2.37 -1.40
N LEU A 129 22.01 -1.72 -1.63
CA LEU A 129 21.29 -1.77 -2.89
C LEU A 129 21.34 -0.42 -3.60
N SER A 130 21.74 -0.41 -4.87
CA SER A 130 21.45 0.68 -5.80
C SER A 130 19.99 0.62 -6.24
N VAL A 131 19.30 1.76 -6.21
CA VAL A 131 17.86 1.88 -6.46
C VAL A 131 17.61 2.40 -7.87
N SER A 132 16.90 1.60 -8.67
CA SER A 132 16.47 2.00 -10.02
C SER A 132 15.42 3.11 -9.98
N GLU A 133 15.48 4.04 -10.93
CA GLU A 133 14.42 5.03 -11.14
C GLU A 133 13.11 4.43 -11.64
N HIS A 134 13.17 3.24 -12.27
CA HIS A 134 11.98 2.60 -12.82
C HIS A 134 11.10 2.00 -11.72
N PHE A 135 9.87 2.51 -11.59
CA PHE A 135 8.89 2.01 -10.64
C PHE A 135 8.12 0.80 -11.19
N SER A 136 8.18 -0.32 -10.48
CA SER A 136 7.38 -1.50 -10.80
C SER A 136 5.99 -1.39 -10.19
N ARG A 137 4.98 -1.21 -11.04
CA ARG A 137 3.56 -1.21 -10.65
C ARG A 137 3.13 -2.52 -10.00
N ARG A 138 3.66 -3.65 -10.50
CA ARG A 138 3.35 -4.99 -10.00
C ARG A 138 3.88 -5.20 -8.58
N LEU A 139 5.07 -4.68 -8.27
CA LEU A 139 5.69 -4.84 -6.95
C LEU A 139 5.35 -3.68 -6.01
N ALA A 140 4.77 -2.61 -6.54
CA ALA A 140 4.59 -1.33 -5.86
C ALA A 140 5.91 -0.82 -5.23
N ALA A 141 7.01 -0.98 -5.97
CA ALA A 141 8.36 -0.67 -5.49
C ALA A 141 9.32 -0.41 -6.66
N HIS A 142 10.38 0.34 -6.36
CA HIS A 142 11.58 0.43 -7.20
C HIS A 142 12.43 -0.82 -7.06
N LEU A 143 13.14 -1.22 -8.12
CA LEU A 143 14.06 -2.35 -8.04
C LEU A 143 15.36 -1.93 -7.35
N GLY A 144 15.77 -2.71 -6.33
CA GLY A 144 17.08 -2.60 -5.69
C GLY A 144 17.97 -3.78 -6.07
N TYR A 145 19.17 -3.49 -6.56
CA TYR A 145 20.20 -4.47 -6.95
C TYR A 145 21.52 -4.18 -6.22
N ALA A 146 22.39 -5.17 -6.07
CA ALA A 146 23.64 -4.99 -5.31
C ALA A 146 24.46 -3.82 -5.89
N ALA A 147 24.81 -2.84 -5.04
CA ALA A 147 25.47 -1.61 -5.45
C ALA A 147 26.92 -1.83 -5.91
N HIS A 148 27.59 -2.80 -5.30
CA HIS A 148 29.01 -3.10 -5.48
C HIS A 148 29.21 -4.51 -6.05
N ALA A 149 28.36 -4.91 -7.00
CA ALA A 149 28.37 -6.28 -7.52
C ALA A 149 29.69 -6.63 -8.24
N GLU A 150 30.39 -5.62 -8.77
CA GLU A 150 31.64 -5.72 -9.52
C GLU A 150 32.91 -5.84 -8.65
N GLU A 151 32.84 -5.45 -7.38
CA GLU A 151 34.00 -5.44 -6.46
C GLU A 151 34.21 -6.78 -5.74
N ALA A 152 33.24 -7.69 -5.84
CA ALA A 152 33.25 -9.00 -5.20
C ALA A 152 33.87 -10.13 -6.06
N ALA A 153 34.49 -9.79 -7.20
CA ALA A 153 35.04 -10.73 -8.19
C ALA A 153 36.58 -10.80 -8.18
#